data_AF-A0A388LWB9-F1
#
_entry.id   AF-A0A388LWB9-F1
#
_cell.length_a   1.000
_cell.length_b   1.000
_cell.length_c   1.000
_cell.angle_alpha   90.00
_cell.angle_beta   90.00
_cell.angle_gamma   90.00
#
_symmetry.space_group_name_H-M   'P 1'
#
loop_
_entity.id
_entity.type
_entity.pdbx_description
1 polymer ?
#
loop_
_entity_poly.entity_id
_entity_poly.type
_entity_poly.pdbx_seq_one_letter_code
_entity_poly.pdbx_strand_id
1 'polypeptide(L)'
;MDATLKATEKATADAVREVERLTREKAEATRKGEAAAERSELRDIIAKVPADARVADVTRNLAELVLLESAHNGDVFTSWDERISSVESQLSSIDKKLEKLSAAFFRHFPLAPAPSPHPTVPPLSPPMTSTPQSFHPGSPRTSPAPPKEKAAQVSGTVPTGEPSSNTVQQELRFPKMAQPEKFTGEDPKVDVSDWIAQMRSYLRGYTCPEVDKARATLTLLSGAALKWATSEASKAQKQLDDWIQDAIFQGLETRFADKEKARKANDKLVRLGQSKWRGSLSKLYAEWEKLTSTPGLEMSE
;
A
#
# COMPACT_ATOMS: atom_id res chain seq x y z
N MET A 1 -34.12 12.71 -27.83
CA MET A 1 -33.13 12.44 -28.90
C MET A 1 -31.70 12.80 -28.49
N ASP A 2 -31.51 13.77 -27.59
CA ASP A 2 -30.18 14.26 -27.22
C ASP A 2 -29.38 13.29 -26.30
N ALA A 3 -30.05 12.63 -25.34
CA ALA A 3 -29.40 11.68 -24.44
C ALA A 3 -28.89 10.40 -25.14
N THR A 4 -29.60 9.94 -26.17
CA THR A 4 -29.23 8.76 -26.96
C THR A 4 -28.00 9.04 -27.83
N LEU A 5 -27.91 10.25 -28.41
CA LEU A 5 -26.76 10.67 -29.21
C LEU A 5 -25.49 10.76 -28.35
N LYS A 6 -25.60 11.37 -27.15
CA LYS A 6 -24.49 11.49 -26.21
C LYS A 6 -24.00 10.14 -25.67
N ALA A 7 -24.93 9.19 -25.47
CA ALA A 7 -24.58 7.83 -25.07
C ALA A 7 -23.83 7.08 -26.19
N THR A 8 -24.25 7.23 -27.45
CA THR A 8 -23.56 6.63 -28.59
C THR A 8 -22.19 7.25 -28.84
N GLU A 9 -22.04 8.55 -28.64
CA GLU A 9 -20.75 9.24 -28.77
C GLU A 9 -19.76 8.79 -27.70
N LYS A 10 -20.21 8.68 -26.44
CA LYS A 10 -19.40 8.13 -25.35
C LYS A 10 -18.98 6.69 -25.62
N ALA A 11 -19.92 5.83 -26.06
CA ALA A 11 -19.62 4.44 -26.39
C ALA A 11 -18.60 4.32 -27.53
N THR A 12 -18.69 5.21 -28.52
CA THR A 12 -17.72 5.26 -29.63
C THR A 12 -16.34 5.70 -29.13
N ALA A 13 -16.27 6.72 -28.26
CA ALA A 13 -15.01 7.17 -27.67
C ALA A 13 -14.35 6.11 -26.76
N ASP A 14 -15.16 5.35 -26.02
CA ASP A 14 -14.68 4.24 -25.20
C ASP A 14 -14.16 3.10 -26.08
N ALA A 15 -14.85 2.76 -27.16
CA ALA A 15 -14.41 1.76 -28.13
C ALA A 15 -13.09 2.15 -28.83
N VAL A 16 -12.93 3.42 -29.21
CA VAL A 16 -11.68 3.92 -29.81
C VAL A 16 -10.51 3.78 -28.83
N ARG A 17 -10.70 4.17 -27.56
CA ARG A 17 -9.65 4.01 -26.52
C ARG A 17 -9.26 2.54 -26.31
N GLU A 18 -10.22 1.64 -26.37
CA GLU A 18 -9.95 0.20 -26.25
C GLU A 18 -9.19 -0.36 -27.46
N VAL A 19 -9.55 0.05 -28.67
CA VAL A 19 -8.82 -0.34 -29.90
C VAL A 19 -7.38 0.18 -29.85
N GLU A 20 -7.14 1.40 -29.39
CA GLU A 20 -5.79 1.94 -29.23
C GLU A 20 -4.97 1.17 -28.18
N ARG A 21 -5.59 0.78 -27.06
CA ARG A 21 -4.96 -0.06 -26.03
C ARG A 21 -4.54 -1.41 -26.60
N LEU A 22 -5.46 -2.11 -27.27
CA LEU A 22 -5.21 -3.41 -27.89
C LEU A 22 -4.15 -3.33 -28.99
N THR A 23 -4.13 -2.24 -29.76
CA THR A 23 -3.12 -2.02 -30.80
C THR A 23 -1.73 -1.87 -30.18
N ARG A 24 -1.62 -1.13 -29.06
CA ARG A 24 -0.36 -1.03 -28.30
C ARG A 24 0.09 -2.37 -27.73
N GLU A 25 -0.82 -3.13 -27.12
CA GLU A 25 -0.51 -4.45 -26.55
C GLU A 25 -0.05 -5.44 -27.62
N LYS A 26 -0.71 -5.46 -28.77
CA LYS A 26 -0.30 -6.29 -29.91
C LYS A 26 1.10 -5.91 -30.40
N ALA A 27 1.40 -4.62 -30.51
CA ALA A 27 2.72 -4.15 -30.93
C ALA A 27 3.80 -4.55 -29.91
N GLU A 28 3.51 -4.41 -28.61
CA GLU A 28 4.42 -4.82 -27.54
C GLU A 28 4.65 -6.33 -27.53
N ALA A 29 3.59 -7.13 -27.68
CA ALA A 29 3.70 -8.59 -27.76
C ALA A 29 4.54 -9.03 -28.96
N THR A 30 4.37 -8.37 -30.11
CA THR A 30 5.17 -8.63 -31.31
C THR A 30 6.64 -8.33 -31.06
N ARG A 31 6.96 -7.15 -30.51
CA ARG A 31 8.33 -6.77 -30.16
C ARG A 31 8.97 -7.72 -29.14
N LYS A 32 8.21 -8.16 -28.14
CA LYS A 32 8.67 -9.15 -27.16
C LYS A 32 8.98 -10.50 -27.83
N GLY A 33 8.15 -10.93 -28.78
CA GLY A 33 8.39 -12.14 -29.57
C GLY A 33 9.66 -12.05 -30.42
N GLU A 34 9.87 -10.94 -31.12
CA GLU A 34 11.08 -10.69 -31.92
C GLU A 34 12.34 -10.69 -31.05
N ALA A 35 12.31 -9.98 -29.91
CA ALA A 35 13.43 -9.95 -28.97
C ALA A 35 13.73 -11.34 -28.37
N ALA A 36 12.70 -12.16 -28.14
CA ALA A 36 12.88 -13.53 -27.66
C ALA A 36 13.50 -14.43 -28.73
N ALA A 37 13.11 -14.27 -30.00
CA ALA A 37 13.69 -15.00 -31.12
C ALA A 37 15.17 -14.65 -31.33
N GLU A 38 15.51 -13.36 -31.32
CA GLU A 38 16.90 -12.88 -31.40
C GLU A 38 17.76 -13.42 -30.26
N ARG A 39 17.24 -13.40 -29.01
CA ARG A 39 17.92 -14.00 -27.87
C ARG A 39 18.14 -15.51 -28.03
N SER A 40 17.20 -16.22 -28.65
CA SER A 40 17.35 -17.65 -28.91
C SER A 40 18.45 -17.92 -29.92
N GLU A 41 18.50 -17.16 -31.02
CA GLU A 41 19.54 -17.29 -32.03
C GLU A 41 20.93 -16.99 -31.45
N LEU A 42 21.06 -15.93 -30.65
CA LEU A 42 22.31 -15.61 -29.97
C LEU A 42 22.76 -16.73 -29.03
N ARG A 43 21.84 -17.36 -28.30
CA ARG A 43 22.17 -18.52 -27.45
C ARG A 43 22.70 -19.69 -28.29
N ASP A 44 22.08 -19.99 -29.43
CA ASP A 44 22.54 -21.06 -30.32
C ASP A 44 23.92 -20.78 -30.90
N ILE A 45 24.25 -19.51 -31.15
CA ILE A 45 25.60 -19.10 -31.57
C ILE A 45 26.59 -19.28 -30.43
N ILE A 46 26.28 -18.77 -29.24
CA ILE A 46 27.15 -18.86 -28.05
C ILE A 46 27.40 -20.32 -27.67
N ALA A 47 26.41 -21.20 -27.78
CA ALA A 47 26.54 -22.64 -27.51
C ALA A 47 27.59 -23.34 -28.38
N LYS A 48 27.92 -22.80 -29.55
CA LYS A 48 28.93 -23.35 -30.48
C LYS A 48 30.34 -22.84 -30.20
N VAL A 49 30.48 -21.70 -29.50
CA VAL A 49 31.77 -21.04 -29.22
C VAL A 49 32.73 -21.93 -28.41
N PRO A 50 32.29 -22.69 -27.38
CA PRO A 50 33.17 -23.59 -26.63
C PRO A 50 33.89 -24.63 -27.49
N ALA A 51 33.26 -25.08 -28.58
CA ALA A 51 33.79 -26.11 -29.47
C ALA A 51 34.74 -25.58 -30.56
N ASP A 52 34.83 -24.26 -30.78
CA ASP A 52 35.70 -23.68 -31.81
C ASP A 52 37.12 -23.45 -31.27
N ALA A 53 38.06 -24.27 -31.75
CA ALA A 53 39.48 -24.18 -31.37
C ALA A 53 40.17 -22.89 -31.86
N ARG A 54 39.57 -22.13 -32.78
CA ARG A 54 40.12 -20.87 -33.30
C ARG A 54 39.79 -19.67 -32.43
N VAL A 55 38.84 -19.82 -31.51
CA VAL A 55 38.39 -18.76 -30.62
C VAL A 55 39.37 -18.62 -29.45
N ALA A 56 39.71 -17.38 -29.10
CA ALA A 56 40.59 -17.10 -27.97
C ALA A 56 39.98 -17.62 -26.66
N ASP A 57 40.83 -18.11 -25.74
CA ASP A 57 40.40 -18.70 -24.46
C ASP A 57 39.50 -17.78 -23.64
N VAL A 58 39.76 -16.47 -23.68
CA VAL A 58 38.91 -15.47 -23.01
C VAL A 58 37.48 -15.49 -23.53
N THR A 59 37.30 -15.53 -24.85
CA THR A 59 35.97 -15.58 -25.47
C THR A 59 35.28 -16.91 -25.20
N ARG A 60 36.04 -18.01 -25.13
CA ARG A 60 35.51 -19.33 -24.74
C ARG A 60 34.97 -19.31 -23.31
N ASN A 61 35.75 -18.83 -22.37
CA ASN A 61 35.37 -18.74 -20.95
C ASN A 61 34.16 -17.82 -20.74
N LEU A 62 34.08 -16.70 -21.49
CA LEU A 62 32.91 -15.82 -21.45
C LEU A 62 31.65 -16.52 -21.99
N ALA A 63 31.76 -17.28 -23.09
CA ALA A 63 30.64 -18.06 -23.61
C ALA A 63 30.16 -19.12 -22.62
N GLU A 64 31.09 -19.85 -21.98
CA GLU A 64 30.76 -20.83 -20.93
C GLU A 64 30.08 -20.18 -19.72
N LEU A 65 30.56 -19.02 -19.26
CA LEU A 65 29.93 -18.29 -18.17
C LEU A 65 28.48 -17.90 -18.49
N VAL A 66 28.23 -17.36 -19.69
CA VAL A 66 26.88 -16.97 -20.13
C VAL A 66 25.95 -18.19 -20.22
N LEU A 67 26.45 -19.33 -20.71
CA LEU A 67 25.66 -20.57 -20.78
C LEU A 67 25.33 -21.09 -19.38
N LEU A 68 26.30 -21.12 -18.47
CA LEU A 68 26.10 -21.54 -17.08
C LEU A 68 25.10 -20.64 -16.35
N GLU A 69 25.19 -19.33 -16.52
CA GLU A 69 24.23 -18.38 -15.97
C GLU A 69 22.82 -18.63 -16.53
N SER A 70 22.70 -18.84 -17.84
CA SER A 70 21.41 -19.12 -18.46
C SER A 70 20.78 -20.43 -17.98
N ALA A 71 21.58 -21.47 -17.78
CA ALA A 71 21.14 -22.75 -17.25
C ALA A 71 20.71 -22.62 -15.77
N HIS A 72 21.52 -21.95 -14.95
CA HIS A 72 21.18 -21.70 -13.55
C HIS A 72 19.87 -20.93 -13.42
N ASN A 73 19.71 -19.85 -14.19
CA ASN A 73 18.47 -19.07 -14.20
C ASN A 73 17.28 -19.94 -14.66
N GLY A 74 17.47 -20.76 -15.71
CA GLY A 74 16.46 -21.70 -16.17
C GLY A 74 15.98 -22.67 -15.08
N ASP A 75 16.92 -23.27 -14.35
CA ASP A 75 16.63 -24.21 -13.25
C ASP A 75 15.92 -23.53 -12.07
N VAL A 76 16.28 -22.29 -11.76
CA VAL A 76 15.60 -21.51 -10.72
C VAL A 76 14.15 -21.24 -11.13
N PHE A 77 13.91 -20.78 -12.36
CA PHE A 77 12.56 -20.50 -12.84
C PHE A 77 11.69 -21.75 -12.91
N THR A 78 12.20 -22.89 -13.38
CA THR A 78 11.43 -24.15 -13.42
C THR A 78 11.09 -24.64 -12.02
N SER A 79 12.03 -24.55 -11.07
CA SER A 79 11.78 -24.88 -9.66
C SER A 79 10.68 -24.00 -9.04
N TRP A 80 10.66 -22.70 -9.38
CA TRP A 80 9.59 -21.81 -8.94
C TRP A 80 8.24 -22.15 -9.60
N ASP A 81 8.22 -22.44 -10.90
CA ASP A 81 7.00 -22.83 -11.62
C ASP A 81 6.37 -24.11 -11.06
N GLU A 82 7.18 -25.12 -10.72
CA GLU A 82 6.74 -26.34 -10.04
C GLU A 82 6.13 -26.04 -8.67
N ARG A 83 6.73 -25.12 -7.91
CA ARG A 83 6.23 -24.71 -6.59
C ARG A 83 4.92 -23.95 -6.69
N ILE A 84 4.79 -23.04 -7.66
CA ILE A 84 3.54 -22.31 -7.94
C ILE A 84 2.44 -23.31 -8.30
N SER A 85 2.71 -24.20 -9.26
CA SER A 85 1.78 -25.26 -9.67
C SER A 85 1.33 -26.14 -8.49
N SER A 86 2.25 -26.48 -7.59
CA SER A 86 1.95 -27.22 -6.37
C SER A 86 1.00 -26.44 -5.45
N VAL A 87 1.24 -25.14 -5.25
CA VAL A 87 0.38 -24.28 -4.41
C VAL A 87 -1.01 -24.14 -5.03
N GLU A 88 -1.12 -23.93 -6.33
CA GLU A 88 -2.42 -23.86 -7.05
C GLU A 88 -3.21 -25.17 -6.92
N SER A 89 -2.53 -26.31 -7.00
CA SER A 89 -3.14 -27.62 -6.76
C SER A 89 -3.64 -27.76 -5.31
N GLN A 90 -2.89 -27.27 -4.33
CA GLN A 90 -3.34 -27.26 -2.94
C GLN A 90 -4.55 -26.35 -2.73
N LEU A 91 -4.57 -25.15 -3.32
CA LEU A 91 -5.73 -24.25 -3.28
C LEU A 91 -6.97 -24.92 -3.87
N SER A 92 -6.82 -25.55 -5.04
CA SER A 92 -7.89 -26.31 -5.70
C SER A 92 -8.40 -27.46 -4.81
N SER A 93 -7.53 -28.10 -4.03
CA SER A 93 -7.89 -29.15 -3.08
C SER A 93 -8.65 -28.60 -1.87
N ILE A 94 -8.23 -27.45 -1.34
CA ILE A 94 -8.92 -26.75 -0.23
C ILE A 94 -10.31 -26.33 -0.69
N ASP A 95 -10.44 -25.74 -1.87
CA ASP A 95 -11.70 -25.29 -2.44
C ASP A 95 -12.71 -26.45 -2.57
N LYS A 96 -12.27 -27.60 -3.10
CA LYS A 96 -13.08 -28.83 -3.13
C LYS A 96 -13.51 -29.32 -1.74
N LYS A 97 -12.66 -29.16 -0.71
CA LYS A 97 -13.03 -29.52 0.67
C LYS A 97 -14.06 -28.54 1.24
N LEU A 98 -13.92 -27.25 0.94
CA LEU A 98 -14.87 -26.22 1.35
C LEU A 98 -16.24 -26.47 0.71
N GLU A 99 -16.30 -26.77 -0.58
CA GLU A 99 -17.54 -27.14 -1.28
C GLU A 99 -18.20 -28.36 -0.66
N LYS A 100 -17.43 -29.41 -0.33
CA LYS A 100 -17.94 -30.59 0.39
C LYS A 100 -18.50 -30.25 1.77
N LEU A 101 -17.80 -29.40 2.52
CA LEU A 101 -18.23 -28.99 3.85
C LEU A 101 -19.50 -28.14 3.78
N SER A 102 -19.56 -27.20 2.83
CA SER A 102 -20.72 -26.38 2.52
C SER A 102 -21.94 -27.24 2.17
N ALA A 103 -21.79 -28.18 1.24
CA ALA A 103 -22.84 -29.12 0.87
C ALA A 103 -23.31 -29.96 2.08
N ALA A 104 -22.39 -30.42 2.93
CA ALA A 104 -22.75 -31.14 4.15
C ALA A 104 -23.51 -30.26 5.15
N PHE A 105 -23.07 -29.01 5.34
CA PHE A 105 -23.71 -28.04 6.24
C PHE A 105 -25.16 -27.76 5.81
N PHE A 106 -25.38 -27.43 4.53
CA PHE A 106 -26.73 -27.16 4.01
C PHE A 106 -27.62 -28.41 3.97
N ARG A 107 -27.04 -29.62 3.92
CA ARG A 107 -27.80 -30.86 4.08
C ARG A 107 -28.30 -31.05 5.51
N HIS A 108 -27.52 -30.61 6.51
CA HIS A 108 -27.89 -30.71 7.93
C HIS A 108 -28.73 -29.52 8.41
N PHE A 109 -28.63 -28.37 7.75
CA PHE A 109 -29.41 -27.17 8.01
C PHE A 109 -30.02 -26.65 6.70
N PRO A 110 -31.11 -27.27 6.20
CA PRO A 110 -31.79 -26.77 5.01
C PRO A 110 -32.28 -25.35 5.26
N LEU A 111 -31.91 -24.41 4.40
CA LEU A 111 -32.56 -23.10 4.40
C LEU A 111 -34.03 -23.32 4.03
N ALA A 112 -34.93 -23.07 4.98
CA ALA A 112 -36.35 -23.02 4.70
C ALA A 112 -36.61 -21.93 3.65
N PRO A 113 -37.53 -22.13 2.67
CA PRO A 113 -37.85 -21.10 1.70
C PRO A 113 -38.42 -19.89 2.44
N ALA A 114 -37.87 -18.70 2.16
CA ALA A 114 -38.43 -17.45 2.68
C ALA A 114 -39.89 -17.30 2.19
N PRO A 115 -40.86 -17.02 3.07
CA PRO A 115 -42.23 -16.79 2.64
C PRO A 115 -42.32 -15.49 1.81
N SER A 116 -42.84 -15.62 0.60
CA SER A 116 -43.10 -14.52 -0.33
C SER A 116 -44.15 -13.54 0.22
N PRO A 117 -43.99 -12.21 0.07
CA PRO A 117 -44.97 -11.25 0.56
C PRO A 117 -46.13 -11.04 -0.45
N HIS A 118 -47.35 -11.44 -0.04
CA HIS A 118 -48.69 -10.94 -0.44
C HIS A 118 -49.25 -11.30 -1.85
N PRO A 119 -50.61 -11.40 -2.08
CA PRO A 119 -51.62 -10.36 -1.77
C PRO A 119 -53.12 -10.73 -1.48
N THR A 120 -53.91 -9.71 -1.05
CA THR A 120 -55.38 -9.45 -1.31
C THR A 120 -56.50 -9.78 -0.27
N VAL A 121 -56.76 -8.86 0.70
CA VAL A 121 -57.98 -8.00 1.03
C VAL A 121 -59.41 -8.49 0.59
N PRO A 122 -60.57 -8.32 1.33
CA PRO A 122 -61.22 -6.99 1.62
C PRO A 122 -62.19 -6.89 2.88
N PRO A 123 -63.04 -5.82 3.09
CA PRO A 123 -63.00 -4.89 4.25
C PRO A 123 -64.38 -4.66 4.98
N LEU A 124 -64.51 -3.62 5.84
CA LEU A 124 -65.68 -3.07 6.60
C LEU A 124 -66.00 -3.73 7.96
N SER A 125 -66.43 -3.10 9.08
CA SER A 125 -66.62 -1.72 9.61
C SER A 125 -66.99 -1.84 11.14
N PRO A 126 -66.98 -0.76 11.97
CA PRO A 126 -67.04 -0.81 13.45
C PRO A 126 -68.44 -0.54 14.06
N PRO A 127 -68.67 -0.78 15.37
CA PRO A 127 -69.16 0.29 16.29
C PRO A 127 -68.68 0.15 17.78
N MET A 128 -68.23 1.23 18.44
CA MET A 128 -68.92 2.15 19.39
C MET A 128 -69.00 1.75 20.89
N THR A 129 -68.32 2.58 21.73
CA THR A 129 -68.62 3.09 23.10
C THR A 129 -69.00 2.17 24.27
N SER A 130 -68.25 2.28 25.39
CA SER A 130 -68.72 2.82 26.70
C SER A 130 -67.61 2.83 27.78
N THR A 131 -67.34 3.99 28.39
CA THR A 131 -66.59 4.26 29.65
C THR A 131 -67.59 4.24 30.86
N PRO A 132 -67.28 4.54 32.16
CA PRO A 132 -66.02 4.94 32.85
C PRO A 132 -65.77 4.33 34.27
N GLN A 133 -64.57 4.58 34.84
CA GLN A 133 -64.31 5.00 36.25
C GLN A 133 -62.78 5.11 36.47
N SER A 134 -62.16 6.30 36.45
CA SER A 134 -61.92 7.25 37.56
C SER A 134 -61.11 6.69 38.73
N PHE A 135 -59.84 7.11 38.87
CA PHE A 135 -59.32 7.92 40.00
C PHE A 135 -57.88 8.41 39.70
N HIS A 136 -57.69 9.72 39.72
CA HIS A 136 -56.43 10.51 39.78
C HIS A 136 -56.16 10.86 41.27
N PRO A 137 -54.99 11.37 41.73
CA PRO A 137 -54.17 12.38 41.05
C PRO A 137 -52.64 12.37 41.28
N GLY A 138 -51.92 13.19 40.49
CA GLY A 138 -50.56 13.65 40.82
C GLY A 138 -49.62 13.87 39.63
N SER A 139 -49.72 15.02 38.97
CA SER A 139 -48.69 15.60 38.08
C SER A 139 -47.73 16.49 38.92
N PRO A 140 -46.55 17.00 38.45
CA PRO A 140 -46.37 17.58 37.11
C PRO A 140 -44.96 17.49 36.43
N ARG A 141 -44.97 17.66 35.09
CA ARG A 141 -44.02 18.43 34.22
C ARG A 141 -42.51 18.04 34.24
N THR A 142 -41.72 18.06 33.17
CA THR A 142 -41.77 18.56 31.78
C THR A 142 -40.57 17.93 31.05
N SER A 143 -40.74 17.57 29.78
CA SER A 143 -39.67 17.20 28.82
C SER A 143 -38.77 18.40 28.44
N PRO A 144 -37.90 18.31 27.42
CA PRO A 144 -36.68 17.50 27.24
C PRO A 144 -35.48 18.42 26.87
N ALA A 145 -34.33 17.83 26.47
CA ALA A 145 -33.31 18.33 25.51
C ALA A 145 -31.82 18.32 26.02
N PRO A 146 -30.85 18.26 25.09
CA PRO A 146 -29.51 17.65 25.26
C PRO A 146 -28.41 18.68 25.60
N PRO A 147 -27.15 18.26 25.86
CA PRO A 147 -26.04 19.21 25.98
C PRO A 147 -25.17 19.25 24.71
N LYS A 148 -25.06 20.43 24.10
CA LYS A 148 -23.91 20.87 23.31
C LYS A 148 -23.23 22.06 23.99
N GLU A 149 -21.92 21.94 24.08
CA GLU A 149 -20.84 22.94 24.06
C GLU A 149 -21.01 24.39 24.59
N LYS A 150 -20.00 24.73 25.42
CA LYS A 150 -19.18 25.97 25.46
C LYS A 150 -19.81 27.28 25.99
N ALA A 151 -19.14 27.82 27.01
CA ALA A 151 -18.28 29.01 26.96
C ALA A 151 -18.39 29.87 28.23
N ALA A 152 -17.26 30.39 28.70
CA ALA A 152 -17.05 31.61 29.52
C ALA A 152 -15.71 31.42 30.27
N GLN A 153 -14.78 32.36 30.38
CA GLN A 153 -14.84 33.82 30.37
C GLN A 153 -13.35 34.29 30.46
N VAL A 154 -12.88 35.46 30.03
CA VAL A 154 -13.35 36.86 30.22
C VAL A 154 -12.58 37.73 29.18
N SER A 155 -13.23 38.55 28.33
CA SER A 155 -13.48 40.01 28.44
C SER A 155 -12.24 40.88 28.70
N GLY A 156 -11.97 42.02 28.05
CA GLY A 156 -12.62 42.87 27.03
C GLY A 156 -11.49 43.68 26.33
N THR A 157 -11.62 44.75 25.54
CA THR A 157 -12.66 45.68 25.08
C THR A 157 -12.03 46.42 23.87
N VAL A 158 -12.82 46.80 22.85
CA VAL A 158 -12.40 47.51 21.61
C VAL A 158 -12.23 49.04 21.90
N PRO A 159 -11.48 49.85 21.11
CA PRO A 159 -12.05 50.45 19.90
C PRO A 159 -11.11 50.57 18.68
N THR A 160 -11.75 50.47 17.52
CA THR A 160 -11.37 50.75 16.13
C THR A 160 -10.45 51.95 15.89
N GLY A 161 -9.46 51.74 15.01
CA GLY A 161 -8.66 52.77 14.33
C GLY A 161 -7.59 52.14 13.43
N GLU A 162 -7.91 51.93 12.15
CA GLU A 162 -6.97 51.57 11.07
C GLU A 162 -6.01 52.73 10.73
N PRO A 163 -4.96 52.56 9.88
CA PRO A 163 -4.29 51.35 9.37
C PRO A 163 -2.74 51.42 9.48
N SER A 164 -2.06 50.28 9.62
CA SER A 164 -0.75 50.09 8.95
C SER A 164 -0.22 48.69 9.11
N SER A 165 0.15 48.12 7.95
CA SER A 165 1.13 47.07 7.71
C SER A 165 1.18 45.90 8.69
N ASN A 166 0.80 44.71 8.20
CA ASN A 166 1.80 43.68 7.91
C ASN A 166 1.16 42.49 7.17
N THR A 167 1.70 42.25 5.97
CA THR A 167 2.25 40.97 5.54
C THR A 167 1.32 39.75 5.62
N VAL A 168 0.69 39.48 4.47
CA VAL A 168 0.63 38.17 3.79
C VAL A 168 0.68 36.95 4.73
N GLN A 169 -0.42 36.69 5.45
CA GLN A 169 -0.76 35.32 5.82
C GLN A 169 -1.59 34.72 4.69
N GLN A 170 -0.91 34.28 3.64
CA GLN A 170 -1.54 33.43 2.63
C GLN A 170 -1.56 32.00 3.18
N GLU A 171 -2.58 31.75 4.01
CA GLU A 171 -3.27 30.48 4.21
C GLU A 171 -2.46 29.21 3.86
N LEU A 172 -1.51 28.86 4.74
CA LEU A 172 -1.00 27.50 4.86
C LEU A 172 -2.18 26.60 5.27
N ARG A 173 -2.80 25.94 4.30
CA ARG A 173 -3.89 24.99 4.52
C ARG A 173 -3.32 23.74 5.21
N PHE A 174 -3.20 23.78 6.53
CA PHE A 174 -2.70 22.67 7.34
C PHE A 174 -3.60 21.43 7.19
N PRO A 175 -3.08 20.29 6.73
CA PRO A 175 -3.74 19.01 6.95
C PRO A 175 -3.67 18.65 8.43
N LYS A 176 -4.74 18.04 8.92
CA LYS A 176 -4.93 17.56 10.30
C LYS A 176 -4.14 16.27 10.58
N MET A 177 -2.92 16.15 10.05
CA MET A 177 -2.04 15.00 10.31
C MET A 177 -1.11 15.31 11.48
N ALA A 178 -0.93 14.32 12.37
CA ALA A 178 -0.01 14.44 13.48
C ALA A 178 1.43 14.60 12.95
N GLN A 179 2.15 15.58 13.48
CA GLN A 179 3.58 15.74 13.21
C GLN A 179 4.31 14.46 13.65
N PRO A 180 5.20 13.89 12.82
CA PRO A 180 6.03 12.77 13.20
C PRO A 180 6.85 13.08 14.45
N GLU A 181 7.13 12.07 15.26
CA GLU A 181 8.02 12.22 16.42
C GLU A 181 9.45 12.53 15.95
N LYS A 182 10.28 13.11 16.83
CA LYS A 182 11.67 13.44 16.50
C LYS A 182 12.48 12.17 16.24
N PHE A 183 13.25 12.15 15.17
CA PHE A 183 14.16 11.06 14.86
C PHE A 183 15.54 11.29 15.46
N THR A 184 15.90 10.47 16.43
CA THR A 184 17.18 10.58 17.16
C THR A 184 18.32 9.81 16.48
N GLY A 185 18.00 8.79 15.67
CA GLY A 185 18.98 7.89 15.06
C GLY A 185 19.59 6.84 16.01
N GLU A 186 19.23 6.88 17.29
CA GLU A 186 19.72 5.95 18.33
C GLU A 186 18.59 5.09 18.94
N ASP A 187 17.33 5.42 18.68
CA ASP A 187 16.20 4.67 19.22
C ASP A 187 16.01 3.36 18.43
N PRO A 188 16.24 2.17 19.03
CA PRO A 188 16.08 0.90 18.35
C PRO A 188 14.62 0.57 18.00
N LYS A 189 13.63 1.32 18.51
CA LYS A 189 12.21 1.11 18.22
C LYS A 189 11.74 1.84 16.96
N VAL A 190 12.43 2.91 16.57
CA VAL A 190 12.04 3.74 15.43
C VAL A 190 12.90 3.38 14.24
N ASP A 191 12.32 2.62 13.31
CA ASP A 191 12.98 2.32 12.06
C ASP A 191 13.08 3.56 11.17
N VAL A 192 14.24 3.78 10.56
CA VAL A 192 14.49 4.96 9.73
C VAL A 192 13.58 5.00 8.50
N SER A 193 13.26 3.85 7.90
CA SER A 193 12.39 3.78 6.72
C SER A 193 10.93 4.05 7.10
N ASP A 194 10.47 3.53 8.24
CA ASP A 194 9.13 3.81 8.77
C ASP A 194 8.97 5.30 9.11
N TRP A 195 9.98 5.90 9.75
CA TRP A 195 9.99 7.32 10.05
C TRP A 195 10.01 8.19 8.78
N ILE A 196 10.83 7.85 7.79
CA ILE A 196 10.85 8.55 6.49
C ILE A 196 9.50 8.43 5.78
N ALA A 197 8.87 7.25 5.79
CA ALA A 197 7.54 7.06 5.22
C ALA A 197 6.50 7.93 5.92
N GLN A 198 6.53 8.00 7.25
CA GLN A 198 5.67 8.87 8.03
C GLN A 198 5.91 10.35 7.69
N MET A 199 7.18 10.76 7.54
CA MET A 199 7.56 12.12 7.22
C MET A 199 7.16 12.52 5.79
N ARG A 200 7.36 11.65 4.81
CA ARG A 200 6.84 11.84 3.43
C ARG A 200 5.33 11.99 3.42
N SER A 201 4.62 11.18 4.20
CA SER A 201 3.16 11.27 4.32
C SER A 201 2.73 12.60 4.94
N TYR A 202 3.42 13.04 5.99
CA TYR A 202 3.17 14.34 6.63
C TYR A 202 3.39 15.49 5.64
N LEU A 203 4.53 15.50 4.95
CA LEU A 203 4.92 16.55 4.00
C LEU A 203 4.07 16.57 2.71
N ARG A 204 3.48 15.43 2.31
CA ARG A 204 2.57 15.35 1.15
C ARG A 204 1.37 16.30 1.30
N GLY A 205 0.93 16.57 2.52
CA GLY A 205 -0.17 17.48 2.77
C GLY A 205 0.21 18.97 2.75
N TYR A 206 1.50 19.32 2.66
CA TYR A 206 1.96 20.70 2.62
C TYR A 206 2.19 21.19 1.19
N THR A 207 1.47 22.25 0.79
CA THR A 207 1.76 23.02 -0.43
C THR A 207 2.82 24.09 -0.11
N CYS A 208 4.02 23.69 0.30
CA CYS A 208 5.16 24.59 0.51
C CYS A 208 6.33 24.26 -0.42
N PRO A 209 7.24 25.23 -0.66
CA PRO A 209 8.49 25.00 -1.40
C PRO A 209 9.32 23.87 -0.80
N GLU A 210 10.11 23.19 -1.65
CA GLU A 210 10.91 22.03 -1.25
C GLU A 210 11.93 22.35 -0.15
N VAL A 211 12.46 23.59 -0.15
CA VAL A 211 13.37 24.10 0.89
C VAL A 211 12.70 24.14 2.28
N ASP A 212 11.42 24.48 2.35
CA ASP A 212 10.71 24.53 3.64
C ASP A 212 10.38 23.12 4.15
N LYS A 213 10.16 22.16 3.25
CA LYS A 213 10.00 20.74 3.59
C LYS A 213 11.31 20.14 4.10
N ALA A 214 12.44 20.47 3.47
CA ALA A 214 13.76 20.09 3.94
C ALA A 214 14.03 20.67 5.33
N ARG A 215 13.75 21.95 5.56
CA ARG A 215 13.88 22.59 6.88
C ARG A 215 12.98 21.95 7.92
N ALA A 216 11.72 21.65 7.59
CA ALA A 216 10.79 20.93 8.48
C ALA A 216 11.27 19.51 8.81
N THR A 217 11.96 18.85 7.88
CA THR A 217 12.60 17.54 8.11
C THR A 217 13.74 17.67 9.10
N LEU A 218 14.60 18.66 8.92
CA LEU A 218 15.76 18.90 9.75
C LEU A 218 15.39 19.28 11.19
N THR A 219 14.31 20.03 11.40
CA THR A 219 13.84 20.39 12.76
C THR A 219 13.31 19.19 13.56
N LEU A 220 12.95 18.11 12.86
CA LEU A 220 12.52 16.85 13.45
C LEU A 220 13.66 15.84 13.63
N LEU A 221 14.90 16.19 13.23
CA LEU A 221 16.08 15.41 13.58
C LEU A 221 16.60 15.81 14.96
N SER A 222 17.02 14.83 15.75
CA SER A 222 17.68 15.02 17.04
C SER A 222 18.86 14.05 17.22
N GLY A 223 19.64 14.22 18.29
CA GLY A 223 20.69 13.28 18.67
C GLY A 223 21.72 12.97 17.57
N ALA A 224 21.97 11.68 17.32
CA ALA A 224 22.91 11.22 16.30
C ALA A 224 22.49 11.63 14.88
N ALA A 225 21.19 11.61 14.57
CA ALA A 225 20.70 12.00 13.25
C ALA A 225 20.97 13.48 12.95
N LEU A 226 20.73 14.37 13.91
CA LEU A 226 21.02 15.79 13.75
C LEU A 226 22.54 16.05 13.65
N LYS A 227 23.36 15.38 14.47
CA LYS A 227 24.83 15.48 14.41
C LYS A 227 25.38 15.03 13.06
N TRP A 228 24.83 13.96 12.50
CA TRP A 228 25.18 13.51 11.16
C TRP A 228 24.80 14.58 10.13
N ALA A 229 23.57 15.09 10.14
CA ALA A 229 23.10 16.08 9.17
C ALA A 229 23.97 17.34 9.16
N THR A 230 24.34 17.86 10.34
CA THR A 230 25.22 19.04 10.46
C THR A 230 26.66 18.74 10.00
N SER A 231 27.17 17.54 10.28
CA SER A 231 28.49 17.11 9.81
C SER A 231 28.52 16.94 8.28
N GLU A 232 27.46 16.38 7.69
CA GLU A 232 27.37 16.15 6.24
C GLU A 232 27.18 17.47 5.49
N ALA A 233 26.41 18.42 6.04
CA ALA A 233 26.27 19.77 5.49
C ALA A 233 27.62 20.52 5.51
N SER A 234 28.36 20.41 6.62
CA SER A 234 29.69 20.99 6.77
C SER A 234 30.69 20.39 5.77
N LYS A 235 30.65 19.08 5.57
CA LYS A 235 31.50 18.36 4.61
C LYS A 235 31.17 18.71 3.16
N ALA A 236 29.90 18.92 2.85
CA ALA A 236 29.46 19.35 1.53
C ALA A 236 29.74 20.84 1.25
N GLN A 237 30.20 21.60 2.27
CA GLN A 237 30.36 23.05 2.23
C GLN A 237 29.08 23.76 1.72
N LYS A 238 27.92 23.18 2.06
CA LYS A 238 26.60 23.66 1.68
C LYS A 238 25.87 24.17 2.90
N GLN A 239 25.11 25.24 2.72
CA GLN A 239 24.15 25.68 3.74
C GLN A 239 23.06 24.62 3.87
N LEU A 240 22.54 24.47 5.08
CA LEU A 240 21.53 23.47 5.39
C LEU A 240 20.21 23.68 4.59
N ASP A 241 19.97 24.92 4.15
CA ASP A 241 18.85 25.31 3.28
C ASP A 241 19.02 24.92 1.80
N ASP A 242 20.21 24.48 1.36
CA ASP A 242 20.47 24.01 -0.02
C ASP A 242 20.22 22.50 -0.20
N TRP A 243 19.70 21.85 0.84
CA TRP A 243 19.40 20.42 0.80
C TRP A 243 18.03 20.17 0.17
N ILE A 244 17.99 19.23 -0.78
CA ILE A 244 16.74 18.67 -1.29
C ILE A 244 16.27 17.59 -0.32
N GLN A 245 14.97 17.54 -0.03
CA GLN A 245 14.35 16.59 0.89
C GLN A 245 14.77 15.14 0.62
N ASP A 246 14.81 14.73 -0.65
CA ASP A 246 15.19 13.38 -1.05
C ASP A 246 16.65 13.05 -0.72
N ALA A 247 17.55 14.03 -0.78
CA ALA A 247 18.95 13.84 -0.39
C ALA A 247 19.10 13.62 1.12
N ILE A 248 18.26 14.29 1.93
CA ILE A 248 18.21 14.07 3.39
C ILE A 248 17.75 12.64 3.68
N PHE A 249 16.65 12.20 3.07
CA PHE A 249 16.10 10.86 3.27
C PHE A 249 17.07 9.77 2.83
N GLN A 250 17.69 9.89 1.66
CA GLN A 250 18.68 8.93 1.18
C GLN A 250 19.90 8.84 2.11
N GLY A 251 20.38 9.97 2.62
CA GLY A 251 21.50 10.00 3.57
C GLY A 251 21.16 9.34 4.91
N LEU A 252 19.95 9.58 5.42
CA LEU A 252 19.44 8.95 6.64
C LEU A 252 19.32 7.43 6.47
N GLU A 253 18.72 6.96 5.38
CA GLU A 253 18.65 5.52 5.06
C GLU A 253 20.04 4.90 5.00
N THR A 254 20.98 5.54 4.31
CA THR A 254 22.36 5.02 4.15
C THR A 254 23.09 4.87 5.48
N ARG A 255 22.83 5.77 6.44
CA ARG A 255 23.54 5.83 7.72
C ARG A 255 22.88 5.05 8.84
N PHE A 256 21.55 5.10 8.93
CA PHE A 256 20.79 4.59 10.07
C PHE A 256 19.96 3.34 9.74
N ALA A 257 19.83 2.95 8.47
CA ALA A 257 19.17 1.69 8.16
C ALA A 257 20.02 0.51 8.64
N ASP A 258 19.37 -0.48 9.27
CA ASP A 258 20.03 -1.76 9.54
C ASP A 258 20.23 -2.48 8.20
N LYS A 259 21.43 -2.34 7.63
CA LYS A 259 21.84 -2.97 6.36
C LYS A 259 21.74 -4.50 6.39
N GLU A 260 21.71 -5.08 7.59
CA GLU A 260 21.57 -6.51 7.80
C GLU A 260 20.11 -6.93 8.00
N LYS A 261 19.15 -6.00 8.07
CA LYS A 261 17.74 -6.29 8.35
C LYS A 261 17.13 -7.17 7.27
N ALA A 262 17.36 -6.84 6.00
CA ALA A 262 16.91 -7.65 4.86
C ALA A 262 17.51 -9.05 4.89
N ARG A 263 18.83 -9.17 5.12
CA ARG A 263 19.51 -10.47 5.23
C ARG A 263 18.97 -11.30 6.41
N LYS A 264 18.80 -10.70 7.60
CA LYS A 264 18.21 -11.35 8.77
C LYS A 264 16.76 -11.77 8.52
N ALA A 265 15.99 -10.98 7.79
CA ALA A 265 14.62 -11.32 7.40
C ALA A 265 14.61 -12.52 6.45
N ASN A 266 15.50 -12.54 5.46
CA ASN A 266 15.69 -13.67 4.55
C ASN A 266 16.09 -14.95 5.30
N ASP A 267 17.08 -14.88 6.20
CA ASP A 267 17.50 -16.02 7.03
C ASP A 267 16.34 -16.57 7.86
N LYS A 268 15.47 -15.68 8.37
CA LYS A 268 14.28 -16.08 9.12
C LYS A 268 13.23 -16.72 8.22
N LEU A 269 13.01 -16.22 7.00
CA LEU A 269 12.10 -16.82 6.02
C LEU A 269 12.56 -18.23 5.61
N VAL A 270 13.85 -18.41 5.32
CA VAL A 270 14.44 -19.72 5.03
C VAL A 270 14.22 -20.67 6.20
N ARG A 271 14.49 -20.22 7.43
CA ARG A 271 14.25 -21.03 8.64
C ARG A 271 12.77 -21.33 8.86
N LEU A 272 11.88 -20.39 8.54
CA LEU A 272 10.43 -20.58 8.61
C LEU A 272 9.98 -21.68 7.66
N GLY A 273 10.55 -21.73 6.45
CA GLY A 273 10.29 -22.78 5.47
C GLY A 273 10.87 -24.16 5.83
N GLN A 274 12.03 -24.19 6.51
CA GLN A 274 12.69 -25.44 6.92
C GLN A 274 12.14 -26.03 8.23
N SER A 275 11.54 -25.21 9.09
CA SER A 275 11.08 -25.62 10.41
C SER A 275 9.61 -26.05 10.42
N LYS A 276 9.30 -27.09 11.22
CA LYS A 276 7.91 -27.52 11.42
C LYS A 276 7.20 -26.51 12.33
N TRP A 277 6.36 -25.65 11.75
CA TRP A 277 5.60 -24.65 12.49
C TRP A 277 4.71 -25.31 13.56
N ARG A 278 4.79 -24.81 14.80
CA ARG A 278 4.00 -25.30 15.96
C ARG A 278 3.02 -24.25 16.50
N GLY A 279 2.47 -23.41 15.63
CA GLY A 279 1.48 -22.39 15.97
C GLY A 279 0.26 -22.43 15.06
N SER A 280 -0.63 -21.44 15.19
CA SER A 280 -1.74 -21.26 14.27
C SER A 280 -1.27 -20.77 12.91
N LEU A 281 -2.05 -21.06 11.85
CA LEU A 281 -1.77 -20.59 10.49
C LEU A 281 -1.82 -19.06 10.39
N SER A 282 -2.75 -18.43 11.11
CA SER A 282 -2.84 -16.96 11.19
C SER A 282 -1.57 -16.33 11.76
N LYS A 283 -0.93 -16.95 12.76
CA LYS A 283 0.34 -16.46 13.31
C LYS A 283 1.51 -16.66 12.35
N LEU A 284 1.48 -17.75 11.56
CA LEU A 284 2.46 -17.99 10.51
C LEU A 284 2.37 -16.92 9.43
N TYR A 285 1.15 -16.62 8.98
CA TYR A 285 0.90 -15.61 7.95
C TYR A 285 1.34 -14.22 8.43
N ALA A 286 0.99 -13.83 9.66
CA ALA A 286 1.41 -12.55 10.23
C ALA A 286 2.94 -12.42 10.34
N GLU A 287 3.65 -13.48 10.72
CA GLU A 287 5.13 -13.47 10.75
C GLU A 287 5.73 -13.47 9.34
N TRP A 288 5.15 -14.20 8.39
CA TRP A 288 5.58 -14.19 6.99
C TRP A 288 5.39 -12.79 6.38
N GLU A 289 4.19 -12.22 6.48
CA GLU A 289 3.86 -10.89 5.98
C GLU A 289 4.77 -9.81 6.59
N LYS A 290 5.06 -9.91 7.89
CA LYS A 290 6.01 -9.03 8.56
C LYS A 290 7.43 -9.16 8.00
N LEU A 291 7.89 -10.38 7.71
CA LEU A 291 9.23 -10.60 7.17
C LEU A 291 9.32 -10.14 5.71
N THR A 292 8.31 -10.41 4.90
CA THR A 292 8.26 -10.01 3.48
C THR A 292 8.03 -8.51 3.28
N SER A 293 7.46 -7.83 4.27
CA SER A 293 7.33 -6.36 4.27
C SER A 293 8.65 -5.63 4.57
N THR A 294 9.76 -6.35 4.77
CA THR A 294 11.06 -5.72 5.06
C THR A 294 11.60 -5.03 3.79
N PRO A 295 11.84 -3.71 3.80
CA PRO A 295 12.41 -3.01 2.66
C PRO A 295 13.80 -3.56 2.30
N GLY A 296 14.08 -3.72 1.00
CA GLY A 296 15.35 -4.26 0.50
C GLY A 296 15.47 -5.78 0.56
N LEU A 297 14.41 -6.48 0.99
CA LEU A 297 14.31 -7.92 0.78
C LEU A 297 13.90 -8.19 -0.67
N GLU A 298 14.88 -8.45 -1.53
CA GLU A 298 14.62 -8.91 -2.89
C GLU A 298 14.11 -10.35 -2.81
N MET A 299 12.80 -10.50 -2.94
CA MET A 299 12.19 -11.79 -3.23
C MET A 299 12.37 -11.97 -4.74
N SER A 300 13.23 -12.90 -5.15
CA SER A 300 13.31 -13.28 -6.57
C SER A 300 11.91 -13.72 -7.01
N GLU A 301 11.30 -12.93 -7.91
CA GLU A 301 10.07 -13.32 -8.63
C GLU A 301 10.32 -14.56 -9.49
#